data_AF-A0A139NL52-F1
#
_entry.id   AF-A0A139NL52-F1
#
_cell.length_a   1.000
_cell.length_b   1.000
_cell.length_c   1.000
_cell.angle_alpha   90.00
_cell.angle_beta   90.00
_cell.angle_gamma   90.00
#
_symmetry.space_group_name_H-M   'P 1'
#
loop_
_entity.id
_entity.type
_entity.pdbx_description
1 polymer ?
#
loop_
_entity_poly.entity_id
_entity_poly.type
_entity_poly.pdbx_seq_one_letter_code
_entity_poly.pdbx_strand_id
1 'polypeptide(L)' 'MLIGFKLLVATSQEELLNVARESLVSNQADMIVANDLQDIKGKQTHIAYLVTEEAYPVYHNKAEIAQAIYDFVKEKRG' A
#
# COMPACT_ATOMS: atom_id res chain seq x y z
N MET A 1 9.31 0.31 13.33
CA MET A 1 8.82 0.57 11.97
C MET A 1 8.69 -0.74 11.22
N LEU A 2 7.48 -1.11 10.84
CA LEU A 2 7.12 -2.29 10.08
C LEU A 2 6.24 -1.88 8.88
N ILE A 3 6.62 -2.32 7.68
CA ILE A 3 5.87 -2.07 6.45
C ILE A 3 5.47 -3.43 5.87
N GLY A 4 4.18 -3.65 5.68
CA GLY A 4 3.64 -4.86 5.07
C GLY A 4 3.19 -4.64 3.63
N PHE A 5 3.02 -5.73 2.90
CA PHE A 5 2.47 -5.74 1.55
C PHE A 5 1.24 -6.64 1.50
N LYS A 6 0.19 -6.20 0.80
CA LYS A 6 -1.00 -6.99 0.53
C LYS A 6 -1.30 -6.99 -0.96
N LEU A 7 -1.18 -8.15 -1.57
CA LEU A 7 -1.56 -8.40 -2.96
C LEU A 7 -2.81 -9.28 -2.98
N LEU A 8 -3.89 -8.77 -3.56
CA LEU A 8 -5.12 -9.53 -3.83
C LEU A 8 -5.34 -9.66 -5.34
N VAL A 9 -6.37 -10.41 -5.73
CA VAL A 9 -6.67 -10.69 -7.14
C VAL A 9 -8.18 -10.53 -7.38
N ALA A 10 -8.54 -9.61 -8.28
CA ALA A 10 -9.93 -9.40 -8.70
C ALA A 10 -10.87 -8.97 -7.56
N THR A 11 -10.34 -8.19 -6.62
CA THR A 11 -11.03 -7.72 -5.43
C THR A 11 -11.53 -6.29 -5.62
N SER A 12 -12.64 -5.94 -4.97
CA SER A 12 -13.11 -4.55 -4.95
C SER A 12 -12.14 -3.65 -4.16
N GLN A 13 -12.10 -2.35 -4.46
CA GLN A 13 -11.29 -1.40 -3.68
C GLN A 13 -11.64 -1.44 -2.18
N GLU A 14 -12.93 -1.55 -1.84
CA GLU A 14 -13.39 -1.60 -0.44
C GLU A 14 -12.83 -2.82 0.29
N GLU A 15 -12.93 -4.00 -0.32
CA GLU A 15 -12.41 -5.24 0.27
C GLU A 15 -10.87 -5.22 0.37
N LEU A 16 -10.17 -4.69 -0.65
CA LEU A 16 -8.72 -4.52 -0.59
C LEU A 16 -8.29 -3.63 0.58
N LEU A 17 -8.99 -2.50 0.79
CA LEU A 17 -8.72 -1.59 1.90
C LEU A 17 -9.07 -2.21 3.25
N ASN A 18 -10.15 -2.99 3.35
CA ASN A 18 -10.53 -3.67 4.58
C ASN A 18 -9.48 -4.70 4.98
N VAL A 19 -9.06 -5.56 4.05
CA VAL A 19 -8.01 -6.56 4.30
C VAL A 19 -6.67 -5.89 4.65
N ALA A 20 -6.35 -4.75 4.02
CA ALA A 20 -5.15 -3.99 4.35
C ALA A 20 -5.21 -3.40 5.77
N ARG A 21 -6.35 -2.83 6.20
CA ARG A 21 -6.54 -2.31 7.56
C ARG A 21 -6.48 -3.42 8.61
N GLU A 22 -7.10 -4.56 8.36
CA GLU A 22 -6.97 -5.74 9.24
C GLU A 22 -5.50 -6.17 9.36
N SER A 23 -4.77 -6.18 8.24
CA SER A 23 -3.34 -6.50 8.22
C SER A 23 -2.49 -5.47 8.97
N LEU A 24 -2.86 -4.19 8.92
CA LEU A 24 -2.19 -3.12 9.66
C LEU A 24 -2.29 -3.38 11.17
N VAL A 25 -3.52 -3.60 11.67
CA VAL A 25 -3.78 -3.81 13.10
C VAL A 25 -3.21 -5.13 13.61
N SER A 26 -3.47 -6.24 12.91
CA SER A 26 -3.06 -7.57 13.35
C SER A 26 -1.54 -7.75 13.44
N ASN A 27 -0.80 -7.06 12.57
CA ASN A 27 0.66 -7.11 12.57
C ASN A 27 1.32 -5.93 13.29
N GLN A 28 0.54 -4.99 13.84
CA GLN A 28 1.05 -3.74 14.40
C GLN A 28 1.99 -3.02 13.42
N ALA A 29 1.62 -3.03 12.14
CA ALA A 29 2.40 -2.40 11.08
C ALA A 29 2.15 -0.89 11.07
N ASP A 30 3.16 -0.11 10.68
CA ASP A 30 3.02 1.33 10.51
C ASP A 30 2.38 1.69 9.17
N MET A 31 2.48 0.80 8.18
CA MET A 31 1.90 0.98 6.84
C MET A 31 1.72 -0.36 6.14
N ILE A 32 0.65 -0.49 5.36
CA ILE A 32 0.44 -1.60 4.41
C ILE A 32 0.37 -1.04 2.99
N VAL A 33 1.21 -1.53 2.09
CA VAL A 33 1.10 -1.28 0.65
C VAL A 33 0.12 -2.31 0.07
N ALA A 34 -1.08 -1.87 -0.26
CA ALA A 34 -2.16 -2.72 -0.76
C ALA A 34 -2.37 -2.51 -2.26
N ASN A 35 -2.39 -3.59 -3.04
CA ASN A 35 -2.63 -3.51 -4.48
C ASN A 35 -3.35 -4.77 -5.01
N ASP A 36 -4.10 -4.59 -6.09
CA ASP A 36 -4.72 -5.71 -6.83
C ASP A 36 -3.88 -6.07 -8.06
N LEU A 37 -3.81 -7.36 -8.39
CA LEU A 37 -3.10 -7.85 -9.56
C LEU A 37 -3.67 -7.27 -10.88
N GLN A 38 -4.97 -6.98 -10.96
CA GLN A 38 -5.60 -6.41 -12.16
C GLN A 38 -5.10 -4.99 -12.50
N ASP A 39 -4.60 -4.28 -11.49
CA ASP A 39 -4.09 -2.91 -11.64
C ASP A 39 -2.60 -2.85 -11.98
N ILE A 40 -1.97 -4.01 -12.21
CA ILE A 40 -0.59 -4.12 -12.66
C ILE A 40 -0.59 -4.38 -14.17
N LYS A 41 -0.26 -3.34 -14.95
CA LYS A 41 -0.26 -3.42 -16.42
C LYS A 41 1.13 -3.10 -16.98
N GLY A 42 1.79 -4.15 -17.44
CA GLY A 42 3.12 -4.07 -18.05
C GLY A 42 4.16 -3.45 -17.11
N LYS A 43 5.06 -2.63 -17.67
CA LYS A 43 6.12 -1.97 -16.89
C LYS A 43 5.71 -0.60 -16.33
N GLN A 44 4.62 0.00 -16.83
CA GLN A 44 4.30 1.40 -16.56
C GLN A 44 3.21 1.61 -15.50
N THR A 45 2.21 0.73 -15.44
CA THR A 45 1.06 0.91 -14.53
C THR A 45 1.14 -0.06 -13.36
N HIS A 46 1.06 0.48 -12.15
CA HIS A 46 0.92 -0.28 -10.92
C HIS A 46 0.20 0.60 -9.91
N ILE A 47 -1.09 0.37 -9.68
CA ILE A 47 -1.85 1.09 -8.67
C ILE A 47 -1.63 0.45 -7.31
N ALA A 48 -1.35 1.26 -6.28
CA ALA A 48 -1.29 0.81 -4.90
C ALA A 48 -1.83 1.87 -3.94
N TYR A 49 -2.44 1.41 -2.86
CA TYR A 49 -2.88 2.19 -1.72
C TYR A 49 -1.86 2.01 -0.59
N LEU A 50 -1.32 3.11 -0.07
CA LEU A 50 -0.48 3.08 1.13
C LEU A 50 -1.36 3.31 2.36
N VAL A 51 -1.80 2.23 2.98
CA VAL A 51 -2.76 2.27 4.10
C VAL A 51 -2.01 2.49 5.41
N THR A 52 -2.32 3.58 6.11
CA THR A 52 -1.90 3.88 7.48
C THR A 52 -3.13 3.96 8.40
N GLU A 53 -2.94 4.32 9.67
CA GLU A 53 -4.08 4.53 10.59
C GLU A 53 -4.93 5.74 10.18
N GLU A 54 -4.32 6.76 9.59
CA GLU A 54 -4.93 8.05 9.30
C GLU A 54 -5.47 8.15 7.87
N ALA A 55 -4.81 7.50 6.91
CA ALA A 55 -5.07 7.71 5.49
C ALA A 55 -4.75 6.50 4.62
N TYR A 56 -5.10 6.61 3.34
CA TYR A 56 -4.77 5.63 2.31
C TYR A 56 -4.48 6.32 0.95
N PRO A 57 -3.42 7.15 0.83
CA PRO A 57 -3.04 7.75 -0.45
C PRO A 57 -2.82 6.68 -1.54
N VAL A 58 -3.16 7.04 -2.77
CA VAL A 58 -3.04 6.16 -3.95
C VAL A 58 -1.93 6.63 -4.88
N TYR A 59 -1.20 5.68 -5.44
CA TYR A 59 -0.11 5.90 -6.39
C TYR A 59 -0.29 4.99 -7.60
N HIS A 60 0.20 5.40 -8.78
CA HIS A 60 -0.21 4.79 -10.05
C HIS A 60 0.91 4.09 -10.82
N ASN A 61 2.15 4.24 -10.35
CA ASN A 61 3.30 3.55 -10.92
C ASN A 61 4.33 3.17 -9.85
N LYS A 62 5.24 2.26 -10.23
CA LYS A 62 6.27 1.73 -9.33
C LYS A 62 7.21 2.81 -8.77
N ALA A 63 7.51 3.84 -9.55
CA ALA A 63 8.42 4.90 -9.12
C ALA A 63 7.75 5.76 -8.02
N GLU A 64 6.48 6.12 -8.20
CA GLU A 64 5.68 6.81 -7.19
C GLU A 64 5.54 5.99 -5.92
N ILE A 65 5.23 4.69 -6.03
CA ILE A 65 5.12 3.79 -4.88
C ILE A 65 6.46 3.72 -4.12
N ALA A 66 7.57 3.56 -4.83
CA ALA A 66 8.89 3.50 -4.22
C ALA A 66 9.26 4.82 -3.52
N GLN A 67 8.96 5.95 -4.15
CA GLN A 67 9.20 7.28 -3.57
C GLN A 67 8.37 7.50 -2.30
N ALA A 68 7.08 7.16 -2.34
CA ALA A 68 6.20 7.30 -1.19
C ALA A 68 6.64 6.44 0.01
N ILE A 69 7.07 5.20 -0.25
CA ILE A 69 7.65 4.33 0.79
C ILE A 69 8.93 4.96 1.36
N TYR A 70 9.81 5.48 0.50
CA TYR A 70 11.04 6.14 0.95
C TYR A 70 10.75 7.36 1.84
N ASP A 71 9.82 8.22 1.43
CA ASP A 71 9.46 9.42 2.18
C ASP A 71 8.85 9.06 3.53
N PHE A 72 7.94 8.08 3.58
CA PHE A 72 7.38 7.57 4.83
C PHE A 72 8.46 7.05 5.80
N VAL A 73 9.41 6.25 5.29
CA VAL A 73 10.53 5.71 6.08
C VAL A 73 11.44 6.83 6.59
N LYS A 74 11.69 7.84 5.76
CA LYS A 74 12.54 8.98 6.10
C LYS A 74 11.91 9.82 7.21
N GLU A 75 10.61 10.11 7.10
CA GLU A 75 9.86 10.88 8.10
C GLU A 75 9.77 10.17 9.45
N LYS A 76 9.51 8.85 9.47
CA LYS A 76 9.47 8.05 10.71
C LYS A 76 10.82 7.90 11.41
N ARG A 77 11.94 8.21 10.74
CA ARG A 77 13.31 8.08 11.27
C ARG A 77 13.94 9.42 11.67
N GLY A 78 13.36 10.54 11.25
CA GLY A 78 13.76 11.88 11.66
C GLY A 78 13.21 12.22 13.03
#